data_AF-A0A1V6APC0-F1
#
_entry.id   AF-A0A1V6APC0-F1
#
_cell.length_a   1.000
_cell.length_b   1.000
_cell.length_c   1.000
_cell.angle_alpha   90.00
_cell.angle_beta   90.00
_cell.angle_gamma   90.00
#
_symmetry.space_group_name_H-M   'P 1'
#
loop_
_entity.id
_entity.type
_entity.pdbx_description
1 polymer ?
#
loop_
_entity_poly.entity_id
_entity_poly.type
_entity_poly.pdbx_seq_one_letter_code
_entity_poly.pdbx_strand_id
1 'polypeptide(L)'
;MVGDLEKSSFSNIEQQSLEFVKYTLDPWVVRWEQSLQQSLILPSEKTSVFIKFNLDGLLRGDYQSRMNGYAIGRQNGWMSANDIRELEDMNRIPAEEGGDLYLVNGNMTKLADAGAFAKTEGGQ
;
A
#
# COMPACT_ATOMS: atom_id res chain seq x y z
N MET A 1 13.82 -4.59 -23.57
CA MET A 1 14.95 -5.26 -22.90
C MET A 1 15.35 -6.47 -23.73
N VAL A 2 16.64 -6.68 -23.94
CA VAL A 2 17.16 -7.92 -24.56
C VAL A 2 17.56 -8.83 -23.40
N GLY A 3 16.89 -9.97 -23.26
CA GLY A 3 17.00 -10.89 -22.12
C GLY A 3 18.26 -11.76 -22.16
N ASP A 4 19.43 -11.13 -22.17
CA ASP A 4 20.69 -11.84 -22.03
C ASP A 4 20.88 -12.27 -20.57
N LEU A 5 20.86 -13.59 -20.34
CA LEU A 5 20.80 -14.24 -19.03
C LEU A 5 22.09 -15.00 -18.69
N GLU A 6 23.16 -14.83 -19.48
CA GLU A 6 24.38 -15.65 -19.35
C GLU A 6 25.09 -15.54 -17.98
N LYS A 7 24.75 -14.55 -17.14
CA LYS A 7 25.29 -14.38 -15.76
C LYS A 7 24.26 -13.92 -14.71
N SER A 8 22.99 -14.32 -14.81
CA SER A 8 21.95 -13.82 -13.91
C SER A 8 21.61 -14.79 -12.76
N SER A 9 21.63 -14.30 -11.52
CA SER A 9 21.05 -14.98 -10.35
C SER A 9 19.54 -14.69 -10.24
N PHE A 10 18.76 -15.53 -9.54
CA PHE A 10 17.31 -15.36 -9.37
C PHE A 10 16.91 -13.95 -8.91
N SER A 11 17.64 -13.38 -7.94
CA SER A 11 17.39 -12.02 -7.44
C SER A 11 17.59 -10.94 -8.50
N ASN A 12 18.55 -11.10 -9.42
CA ASN A 12 18.79 -10.16 -10.53
C ASN A 12 17.68 -10.25 -11.59
N ILE A 13 17.14 -11.46 -11.83
CA ILE A 13 16.04 -11.70 -12.77
C ILE A 13 14.74 -11.08 -12.25
N GLU A 14 14.47 -11.20 -10.95
CA GLU A 14 13.31 -10.54 -10.31
C GLU A 14 13.43 -9.01 -10.40
N GLN A 15 14.60 -8.46 -10.10
CA GLN A 15 14.86 -7.02 -10.26
C GLN A 15 14.66 -6.55 -11.70
N GLN A 16 15.20 -7.27 -12.68
CA GLN A 16 15.03 -6.96 -14.10
C GLN A 16 13.56 -7.06 -14.54
N SER A 17 12.80 -8.02 -14.00
CA SER A 17 11.37 -8.16 -14.27
C SER A 17 10.57 -6.97 -13.71
N LEU A 18 10.92 -6.49 -12.50
CA LEU A 18 10.33 -5.28 -11.92
C LEU A 18 10.68 -4.03 -12.73
N GLU A 19 11.92 -3.90 -13.17
CA GLU A 19 12.35 -2.79 -14.04
C GLU A 19 11.63 -2.80 -15.39
N PHE A 20 11.37 -3.98 -15.96
CA PHE A 20 10.60 -4.11 -17.19
C PHE A 20 9.17 -3.58 -17.00
N VAL A 21 8.50 -3.98 -15.91
CA VAL A 21 7.15 -3.50 -15.59
C VAL A 21 7.17 -1.97 -15.46
N LYS A 22 8.06 -1.45 -14.62
CA LYS A 22 8.12 -0.02 -14.29
C LYS A 22 8.49 0.87 -15.49
N TYR A 23 9.49 0.51 -16.27
CA TYR A 23 10.03 1.39 -17.32
C TYR A 23 9.49 1.10 -18.70
N THR A 24 8.87 -0.07 -18.92
CA THR A 24 8.30 -0.43 -20.22
C THR A 24 6.78 -0.54 -20.16
N LEU A 25 6.24 -1.28 -19.20
CA LEU A 25 4.83 -1.65 -19.21
C LEU A 25 3.93 -0.52 -18.66
N ASP A 26 4.31 0.09 -17.54
CA ASP A 26 3.53 1.18 -16.90
C ASP A 26 3.21 2.33 -17.87
N PRO A 27 4.15 2.87 -18.67
CA PRO A 27 3.83 3.96 -19.60
C PRO A 27 2.78 3.59 -20.65
N TRP A 28 2.71 2.32 -21.08
CA TRP A 28 1.71 1.85 -22.03
C TRP A 28 0.36 1.66 -21.37
N VAL A 29 0.34 1.10 -20.16
CA VAL A 29 -0.88 0.90 -19.40
C VAL A 29 -1.54 2.24 -19.09
N VAL A 30 -0.79 3.23 -18.63
CA VAL A 30 -1.32 4.58 -18.37
C VAL A 30 -1.92 5.21 -19.64
N ARG A 31 -1.31 5.00 -20.82
CA ARG A 31 -1.89 5.45 -22.09
C ARG A 31 -3.22 4.78 -22.40
N TRP A 32 -3.35 3.49 -22.09
CA TRP A 32 -4.62 2.77 -22.26
C TRP A 32 -5.67 3.25 -21.28
N GLU A 33 -5.33 3.43 -20.00
CA GLU A 33 -6.23 3.98 -18.99
C GLU A 33 -6.78 5.34 -19.42
N GLN A 34 -5.90 6.25 -19.88
CA GLN A 34 -6.32 7.57 -20.36
C GLN A 34 -7.25 7.48 -21.58
N SER A 35 -6.92 6.61 -22.54
CA SER A 35 -7.74 6.39 -23.75
C SER A 35 -9.12 5.83 -23.41
N LEU A 36 -9.18 4.84 -22.50
CA LEU A 36 -10.43 4.24 -22.02
C LEU A 36 -11.24 5.25 -21.21
N GLN A 37 -10.59 6.02 -20.33
CA GLN A 37 -11.24 7.07 -19.54
C GLN A 37 -11.84 8.17 -20.43
N GLN A 38 -11.19 8.49 -21.56
CA GLN A 38 -11.73 9.44 -22.54
C GLN A 38 -12.92 8.85 -23.31
N SER A 39 -12.83 7.58 -23.69
CA SER A 39 -13.76 6.97 -24.64
C SER A 39 -15.01 6.37 -23.99
N LEU A 40 -14.89 5.89 -22.75
CA LEU A 40 -15.94 5.12 -22.08
C LEU A 40 -16.63 5.88 -20.94
N ILE A 41 -16.01 6.93 -20.40
CA ILE A 41 -16.53 7.66 -19.23
C ILE A 41 -17.05 9.04 -19.65
N LEU A 42 -18.33 9.30 -19.37
CA LEU A 42 -18.97 10.58 -19.67
C LEU A 42 -18.35 11.70 -18.82
N PRO A 43 -18.33 12.96 -19.30
CA PRO A 43 -17.77 14.08 -18.55
C PRO A 43 -18.37 14.26 -17.13
N SER A 44 -19.65 13.93 -16.95
CA SER A 44 -20.35 13.99 -15.67
C SER A 44 -19.92 12.92 -14.67
N GLU A 45 -19.34 11.80 -15.14
CA GLU A 45 -18.97 10.65 -14.32
C GLU A 45 -17.48 10.68 -13.91
N LYS A 46 -16.66 11.51 -14.57
CA LYS A 46 -15.20 11.59 -14.35
C LYS A 46 -14.79 12.01 -12.93
N THR A 47 -15.69 12.64 -12.18
CA THR A 47 -15.45 13.00 -10.77
C THR A 47 -15.74 11.85 -9.81
N SER A 48 -16.49 10.83 -10.23
CA SER A 48 -16.91 9.70 -9.39
C SER A 48 -16.25 8.38 -9.75
N VAL A 49 -15.81 8.19 -10.99
CA VAL A 49 -15.26 6.91 -11.46
C VAL A 49 -14.00 7.08 -12.30
N PHE A 50 -13.08 6.13 -12.16
CA PHE A 50 -11.87 6.04 -12.96
C PHE A 50 -11.56 4.59 -13.33
N ILE A 51 -10.87 4.40 -14.45
CA ILE A 51 -10.39 3.11 -14.93
C ILE A 51 -8.90 2.99 -14.58
N LYS A 52 -8.52 1.92 -13.88
CA LYS A 52 -7.13 1.59 -13.54
C LYS A 52 -6.89 0.09 -13.72
N PHE A 53 -5.79 -0.27 -14.38
CA PHE A 53 -5.32 -1.64 -14.43
C PHE A 53 -4.51 -1.94 -13.17
N ASN A 54 -4.81 -3.07 -12.50
CA ASN A 54 -4.02 -3.52 -11.37
C ASN A 54 -2.73 -4.20 -11.87
N LEU A 55 -1.61 -3.49 -11.82
CA LEU A 55 -0.27 -4.03 -12.11
C LEU A 55 0.44 -4.58 -10.87
N ASP A 56 -0.18 -4.48 -9.70
CA ASP A 56 0.37 -4.95 -8.43
C ASP A 56 0.60 -6.47 -8.42
N GLY A 57 -0.05 -7.20 -9.33
CA GLY A 57 0.24 -8.61 -9.63
C GLY A 57 1.63 -8.87 -10.20
N LEU A 58 2.15 -7.94 -11.00
CA LEU A 58 3.47 -8.04 -11.63
C LEU A 58 4.56 -7.45 -10.73
N LEU A 59 4.21 -6.43 -9.94
CA LEU A 59 5.07 -5.86 -8.90
C LEU A 59 5.05 -6.67 -7.59
N ARG A 60 4.23 -7.73 -7.52
CA ARG A 60 4.03 -8.59 -6.33
C ARG A 60 5.26 -9.40 -5.94
N GLY A 61 6.30 -9.45 -6.78
CA GLY A 61 7.56 -10.13 -6.49
C GLY A 61 8.22 -9.67 -5.18
N ASP A 62 7.97 -8.43 -4.75
CA ASP A 62 8.44 -7.90 -3.46
C ASP A 62 7.28 -7.58 -2.47
N TYR A 63 6.16 -8.30 -2.59
CA TYR A 63 5.01 -8.11 -1.68
C TYR A 63 5.40 -8.30 -0.22
N GLN A 64 6.31 -9.25 0.06
CA GLN A 64 6.76 -9.51 1.41
C GLN A 64 7.55 -8.33 1.99
N SER A 65 8.51 -7.75 1.28
CA SER A 65 9.25 -6.60 1.84
C SER A 65 8.37 -5.36 1.92
N ARG A 66 7.43 -5.16 0.98
CA ARG A 66 6.45 -4.08 1.06
C ARG A 66 5.55 -4.20 2.29
N MET A 67 4.99 -5.40 2.51
CA MET A 67 4.11 -5.65 3.64
C MET A 67 4.85 -5.62 4.98
N ASN A 68 6.13 -6.03 4.99
CA ASN A 68 7.03 -5.80 6.12
C ASN A 68 7.27 -4.31 6.37
N GLY A 69 7.43 -3.49 5.32
CA GLY A 69 7.54 -2.04 5.42
C GLY A 69 6.31 -1.40 6.09
N TYR A 70 5.11 -1.79 5.68
CA TYR A 70 3.87 -1.33 6.31
C TYR A 70 3.73 -1.82 7.76
N ALA A 71 4.14 -3.05 8.05
CA ALA A 71 4.15 -3.56 9.43
C ALA A 71 5.07 -2.73 10.33
N ILE A 72 6.27 -2.37 9.84
CA ILE A 72 7.20 -1.47 10.54
C ILE A 72 6.59 -0.07 10.72
N GLY A 73 5.92 0.47 9.68
CA GLY A 73 5.27 1.77 9.75
C GLY A 73 4.15 1.83 10.79
N ARG A 74 3.30 0.81 10.79
CA ARG A 74 2.20 0.64 11.75
C ARG A 74 2.73 0.43 13.16
N GLN A 75 3.80 -0.37 13.34
CA GLN A 75 4.40 -0.63 14.64
C GLN A 75 5.03 0.62 15.27
N ASN A 76 5.65 1.47 14.45
CA ASN A 76 6.23 2.75 14.88
C ASN A 76 5.20 3.88 15.00
N GLY A 77 3.95 3.64 14.59
CA GLY A 77 2.83 4.54 14.78
C GLY A 77 2.78 5.78 13.91
N TRP A 78 3.50 5.81 12.79
CA TRP A 78 3.45 6.91 11.82
C TRP A 78 2.59 6.58 10.58
N MET A 79 2.00 5.39 10.50
CA MET A 79 1.01 5.00 9.49
C MET A 79 -0.27 4.46 10.14
N SER A 80 -1.43 4.97 9.69
CA SER A 80 -2.76 4.45 10.03
C SER A 80 -3.16 3.25 9.14
N ALA A 81 -4.30 2.62 9.42
CA ALA A 81 -4.81 1.56 8.54
C ALA A 81 -5.24 2.12 7.18
N ASN A 82 -5.80 3.33 7.17
CA ASN A 82 -6.28 3.99 5.97
C ASN A 82 -5.14 4.56 5.13
N ASP A 83 -4.03 4.97 5.73
CA ASP A 83 -2.83 5.38 4.98
C ASP A 83 -2.31 4.22 4.13
N ILE A 84 -2.22 3.02 4.72
CA ILE A 84 -1.78 1.81 4.01
C ILE A 84 -2.80 1.42 2.94
N ARG A 85 -4.10 1.51 3.24
CA ARG A 85 -5.15 1.19 2.27
C ARG A 85 -5.17 2.16 1.09
N GLU A 86 -4.96 3.44 1.32
CA GLU A 86 -4.85 4.42 0.24
C GLU A 86 -3.64 4.13 -0.66
N LEU A 87 -2.50 3.73 -0.07
CA LEU A 87 -1.32 3.31 -0.83
C LEU A 87 -1.54 2.02 -1.64
N GLU A 88 -2.42 1.12 -1.17
CA GLU A 88 -2.78 -0.13 -1.84
C GLU A 88 -4.09 -0.02 -2.65
N ASP A 89 -4.59 1.19 -2.92
CA ASP A 89 -5.84 1.46 -3.65
C ASP A 89 -7.07 0.69 -3.10
N MET A 90 -7.11 0.46 -1.79
CA MET A 90 -8.19 -0.21 -1.08
C MET A 90 -9.20 0.79 -0.49
N ASN A 91 -10.45 0.35 -0.36
CA ASN A 91 -11.49 1.12 0.30
C ASN A 91 -11.12 1.43 1.77
N ARG A 92 -11.25 2.70 2.15
CA ARG A 92 -11.00 3.15 3.52
C ARG A 92 -11.94 2.46 4.52
N ILE A 93 -11.42 2.17 5.70
CA ILE A 93 -12.20 1.78 6.87
C ILE A 93 -12.87 3.06 7.44
N PRO A 94 -14.16 3.01 7.82
CA PRO A 94 -14.82 4.13 8.50
C PRO A 94 -14.08 4.59 9.77
N ALA A 95 -14.14 5.88 10.08
CA ALA A 95 -13.50 6.43 11.28
C ALA A 95 -14.01 5.77 12.59
N GLU A 96 -15.28 5.33 12.62
CA GLU A 96 -15.90 4.63 13.75
C GLU A 96 -15.24 3.28 14.07
N GLU A 97 -14.66 2.63 13.05
CA GLU A 97 -13.90 1.37 13.18
C GLU A 97 -12.40 1.62 13.42
N GLY A 98 -11.99 2.88 13.52
CA GLY A 98 -10.61 3.26 13.84
C GLY A 98 -9.63 3.19 12.66
N GLY A 99 -10.12 3.31 11.43
CA GLY A 99 -9.27 3.28 10.22
C GLY A 99 -8.16 4.33 10.20
N ASP A 100 -8.46 5.51 10.74
CA ASP A 100 -7.54 6.67 10.79
C ASP A 100 -6.74 6.76 12.10
N LEU A 101 -6.83 5.76 12.98
CA LEU A 101 -6.11 5.77 14.25
C LEU A 101 -4.62 5.42 14.06
N TYR A 102 -3.77 6.33 14.50
CA TYR A 102 -2.34 6.09 14.65
C TYR A 102 -2.10 5.38 15.98
N LEU A 103 -1.57 4.16 15.90
CA LEU A 103 -1.36 3.28 17.04
C LEU A 103 0.13 3.20 17.33
N VAL A 104 0.53 3.43 18.58
CA VAL A 104 1.91 3.20 19.04
C VAL A 104 1.94 1.99 19.95
N ASN A 105 2.99 1.18 19.84
CA ASN A 105 3.15 0.00 20.67
C ASN A 105 3.42 0.40 22.14
N GLY A 106 2.52 0.02 23.05
CA GLY A 106 2.60 0.32 24.49
C GLY A 106 3.42 -0.67 25.32
N ASN A 107 4.17 -1.62 24.70
CA ASN A 107 4.80 -2.71 25.44
C ASN A 107 5.93 -2.24 26.38
N MET A 108 6.53 -1.07 26.13
CA MET A 108 7.56 -0.49 26.99
C MET A 108 6.99 0.67 27.80
N THR A 109 6.33 0.33 28.91
CA THR A 109 5.94 1.27 29.96
C THR A 109 6.84 1.08 31.17
N LYS A 110 6.97 2.09 32.03
CA LYS A 110 7.70 1.92 33.29
C LYS A 110 6.98 0.85 34.12
N LEU A 111 7.71 0.05 34.88
CA LEU A 111 7.12 -0.98 35.75
C LEU A 111 6.03 -0.41 36.68
N ALA A 112 6.23 0.82 37.19
CA ALA A 112 5.26 1.51 38.03
C ALA A 112 3.94 1.86 37.30
N ASP A 113 3.98 2.00 35.98
CA ASP A 113 2.87 2.42 35.12
C ASP A 113 2.27 1.23 34.35
N ALA A 114 2.67 0.00 34.69
CA ALA A 114 2.14 -1.23 34.11
C ALA A 114 0.68 -1.45 34.55
N GLY A 115 -0.26 -1.06 33.69
CA GLY A 115 -1.71 -1.16 33.93
C GLY A 115 -2.50 0.09 33.57
N ALA A 116 -1.82 1.23 33.31
CA ALA A 116 -2.47 2.51 33.01
C ALA A 116 -3.37 2.49 31.75
N PHE A 117 -3.12 1.57 30.82
CA PHE A 117 -3.87 1.44 29.57
C PHE A 117 -5.20 0.68 29.71
N ALA A 118 -5.44 0.02 30.85
CA ALA A 118 -6.69 -0.65 31.16
C ALA A 118 -7.56 0.29 32.01
N LYS A 119 -8.21 1.27 31.36
CA LYS A 119 -9.25 2.18 31.92
C LYS A 119 -9.46 2.11 33.45
N THR A 120 -8.92 3.08 34.19
CA THR A 120 -9.51 3.51 35.46
C THR A 120 -10.74 4.40 35.17
N GLU A 121 -11.83 3.79 34.73
CA GLU A 121 -13.17 4.36 34.89
C GLU A 121 -13.78 3.79 36.16
N GLY A 122 -13.42 4.38 37.30
CA GLY A 122 -14.09 4.23 38.58
C GLY A 122 -14.24 5.62 39.17
N GLY A 123 -15.38 6.25 38.88
CA GLY A 123 -15.65 7.62 39.30
C GLY A 123 -15.63 7.80 40.82
N GLN A 124 -15.07 8.93 41.24
CA GLN A 124 -15.60 9.86 42.23
C GLN A 124 -15.13 11.26 41.86
#